data_AF-A0A521EQ92-F1
#
_entry.id   AF-A0A521EQ92-F1
#
_cell.length_a   1.000
_cell.length_b   1.000
_cell.length_c   1.000
_cell.angle_alpha   90.00
_cell.angle_beta   90.00
_cell.angle_gamma   90.00
#
_symmetry.space_group_name_H-M   'P 1'
#
loop_
_entity.id
_entity.type
_entity.pdbx_description
1 polymer ?
#
loop_
_entity_poly.entity_id
_entity_poly.type
_entity_poly.pdbx_seq_one_letter_code
_entity_poly.pdbx_strand_id
1 'polypeptide(L)'
;MANVKNLKKDINFVLGDIIEAVYLFEMSTTGNPTPETNALVDEAIAAFDTLITKVNAKNVENKKAHFKQINVELEQVANQLIAKINEL
;
A
#
# COMPACT_ATOMS: atom_id res chain seq x y z
N MET A 1 1.02 -9.29 -20.53
CA MET A 1 1.22 -8.04 -19.75
C MET A 1 0.25 -8.09 -18.60
N ALA A 2 0.71 -7.91 -17.36
CA ALA A 2 -0.22 -7.73 -16.24
C ALA A 2 -1.15 -6.55 -16.59
N ASN A 3 -2.44 -6.83 -16.65
CA ASN A 3 -3.46 -5.84 -17.02
C ASN A 3 -3.41 -4.71 -15.98
N VAL A 4 -3.64 -3.46 -16.38
CA VAL A 4 -3.86 -2.33 -15.46
C VAL A 4 -4.88 -2.71 -14.36
N LYS A 5 -5.88 -3.53 -14.72
CA LYS A 5 -6.83 -4.12 -13.77
C LYS A 5 -6.18 -4.99 -12.69
N ASN A 6 -5.17 -5.79 -13.04
CA ASN A 6 -4.44 -6.60 -12.08
C ASN A 6 -3.59 -5.72 -11.17
N LEU A 7 -2.87 -4.73 -11.71
CA LEU A 7 -2.08 -3.81 -10.88
C LEU A 7 -2.94 -3.08 -9.85
N LYS A 8 -4.16 -2.65 -10.20
CA LYS A 8 -5.10 -2.08 -9.22
C LYS A 8 -5.49 -3.06 -8.13
N LYS A 9 -5.71 -4.32 -8.49
CA LYS A 9 -6.01 -5.39 -7.51
C LYS A 9 -4.81 -5.64 -6.62
N ASP A 10 -3.61 -5.72 -7.19
CA ASP A 10 -2.38 -5.95 -6.45
C ASP A 10 -2.14 -4.82 -5.43
N ILE A 11 -2.32 -3.56 -5.83
CA ILE A 11 -2.27 -2.41 -4.90
C ILE A 11 -3.31 -2.55 -3.78
N ASN A 12 -4.56 -2.91 -4.13
CA ASN A 12 -5.64 -3.05 -3.15
C ASN A 12 -5.39 -4.20 -2.16
N PHE A 13 -4.94 -5.36 -2.66
CA PHE A 13 -4.67 -6.53 -1.83
C PHE A 13 -3.46 -6.30 -0.94
N VAL A 14 -2.33 -5.85 -1.51
CA VAL A 14 -1.10 -5.65 -0.72
C VAL A 14 -1.30 -4.62 0.39
N LEU A 15 -1.87 -3.45 0.09
CA LEU A 15 -2.08 -2.42 1.12
C LEU A 15 -3.26 -2.77 2.05
N GLY A 16 -4.25 -3.50 1.57
CA GLY A 16 -5.35 -4.03 2.39
C GLY A 16 -4.86 -5.04 3.42
N ASP A 17 -4.03 -6.01 3.00
CA ASP A 17 -3.42 -7.02 3.87
C ASP A 17 -2.51 -6.38 4.93
N ILE A 18 -1.81 -5.30 4.57
CA ILE A 18 -0.99 -4.52 5.51
C ILE A 18 -1.87 -3.82 6.57
N ILE A 19 -2.98 -3.20 6.17
CA ILE A 19 -3.93 -2.60 7.11
C ILE A 19 -4.54 -3.67 8.03
N GLU A 20 -4.89 -4.83 7.49
CA GLU A 20 -5.38 -5.96 8.29
C GLU A 20 -4.32 -6.45 9.29
N ALA A 21 -3.04 -6.49 8.90
CA ALA A 21 -1.95 -6.83 9.80
C ALA A 21 -1.83 -5.84 10.98
N VAL A 22 -2.06 -4.53 10.75
CA VAL A 22 -2.10 -3.53 11.82
C VAL A 22 -3.26 -3.82 12.78
N TYR A 23 -4.45 -4.13 12.28
CA TYR A 23 -5.59 -4.48 13.15
C TYR A 23 -5.36 -5.78 13.93
N LEU A 24 -4.72 -6.78 13.32
CA LEU A 24 -4.34 -8.00 14.04
C LEU A 24 -3.31 -7.72 15.14
N PHE A 25 -2.36 -6.80 14.90
CA PHE A 25 -1.44 -6.34 15.93
C PHE A 25 -2.19 -5.67 17.09
N GLU A 26 -3.10 -4.73 16.81
CA GLU A 26 -3.91 -4.07 17.85
C GLU A 26 -4.70 -5.09 18.68
N MET A 27 -5.37 -6.04 18.03
CA MET A 27 -6.14 -7.09 18.71
C MET A 27 -5.27 -8.01 19.59
N SER A 28 -4.01 -8.22 19.23
CA SER A 28 -3.09 -9.10 19.96
C SER A 28 -2.28 -8.41 21.06
N THR A 29 -2.25 -7.07 21.09
CA THR A 29 -1.42 -6.28 22.02
C THR A 29 -2.24 -5.45 23.00
N THR A 30 -2.83 -4.35 22.55
CA THR A 30 -3.56 -3.35 23.36
C THR A 30 -5.07 -3.57 23.37
N GLY A 31 -5.58 -4.34 22.41
CA GLY A 31 -7.00 -4.53 22.12
C GLY A 31 -7.71 -3.30 21.57
N ASN A 32 -6.99 -2.20 21.32
CA ASN A 32 -7.55 -0.92 20.86
C ASN A 32 -6.55 -0.16 19.97
N PRO A 33 -7.01 0.66 19.01
CA PRO A 33 -6.11 1.49 18.21
C PRO A 33 -5.26 2.44 19.05
N THR A 34 -4.00 2.59 18.67
CA THR A 34 -3.07 3.58 19.24
C THR A 34 -2.82 4.71 18.23
N PRO A 35 -2.26 5.86 18.65
CA PRO A 35 -1.85 6.90 17.71
C PRO A 35 -0.89 6.40 16.63
N GLU A 36 0.00 5.47 16.98
CA GLU A 36 0.99 4.88 16.08
C GLU A 36 0.34 3.94 15.06
N THR A 37 -0.56 3.06 15.49
CA THR A 37 -1.26 2.14 14.57
C THR A 37 -2.21 2.90 13.64
N ASN A 38 -2.92 3.91 14.15
CA ASN A 38 -3.75 4.80 13.31
C ASN A 38 -2.90 5.52 12.24
N ALA A 39 -1.72 6.03 12.61
CA ALA A 39 -0.83 6.68 11.66
C ALA A 39 -0.35 5.74 10.54
N LEU A 40 -0.14 4.46 10.84
CA LEU A 40 0.22 3.45 9.83
C LEU A 40 -0.93 3.13 8.88
N VAL A 41 -2.17 3.05 9.39
CA VAL A 41 -3.37 2.90 8.55
C VAL A 41 -3.53 4.09 7.62
N ASP A 42 -3.40 5.31 8.14
CA ASP A 42 -3.49 6.54 7.34
C ASP A 42 -2.40 6.60 6.25
N GLU A 43 -1.16 6.20 6.58
CA GLU A 43 -0.05 6.14 5.62
C GLU A 43 -0.31 5.11 4.51
N ALA A 44 -0.85 3.94 4.86
CA ALA A 44 -1.22 2.91 3.89
C ALA A 44 -2.34 3.39 2.94
N ILE A 45 -3.36 4.09 3.46
CA ILE A 45 -4.44 4.67 2.66
C ILE A 45 -3.91 5.76 1.73
N ALA A 46 -3.05 6.67 2.23
CA ALA A 46 -2.45 7.73 1.42
C ALA A 46 -1.58 7.15 0.29
N ALA A 47 -0.85 6.07 0.57
CA ALA A 47 -0.07 5.38 -0.45
C ALA A 47 -0.97 4.70 -1.49
N PHE A 48 -2.09 4.09 -1.07
CA PHE A 48 -3.09 3.53 -1.98
C PHE A 48 -3.60 4.59 -2.95
N ASP A 49 -4.06 5.73 -2.44
CA ASP A 49 -4.58 6.83 -3.26
C ASP A 49 -3.54 7.36 -4.24
N THR A 50 -2.30 7.50 -3.79
CA THR A 50 -1.18 7.93 -4.63
C THR A 50 -0.92 6.96 -5.78
N LEU A 51 -0.81 5.66 -5.48
CA LEU A 51 -0.55 4.63 -6.50
C LEU A 51 -1.72 4.50 -7.46
N ILE A 52 -2.97 4.51 -6.98
CA ILE A 52 -4.16 4.45 -7.83
C ILE A 52 -4.25 5.67 -8.75
N THR A 53 -3.92 6.86 -8.26
CA THR A 53 -3.84 8.08 -9.06
C THR A 53 -2.82 7.92 -10.19
N LYS A 54 -1.62 7.41 -9.89
CA LYS A 54 -0.59 7.12 -10.90
C LYS A 54 -1.05 6.07 -11.91
N VAL A 55 -1.73 5.01 -11.47
CA VAL A 55 -2.28 3.97 -12.36
C VAL A 55 -3.33 4.54 -13.32
N ASN A 56 -4.11 5.52 -12.88
CA ASN A 56 -5.17 6.15 -13.68
C ASN A 56 -4.67 7.27 -14.61
N ALA A 57 -3.38 7.63 -14.56
CA ALA A 57 -2.81 8.68 -15.39
C ALA A 57 -2.97 8.34 -16.89
N LYS A 58 -3.62 9.24 -17.65
CA LYS A 58 -3.95 9.01 -19.07
C LYS A 58 -2.83 9.43 -20.03
N ASN A 59 -2.08 10.45 -19.67
CA ASN A 59 -1.05 11.07 -20.52
C ASN A 59 0.34 10.62 -20.09
N VAL A 60 0.69 9.37 -20.42
CA VAL A 60 1.99 8.80 -20.09
C VAL A 60 2.72 8.39 -21.36
N GLU A 61 3.91 8.95 -21.56
CA GLU A 61 4.72 8.78 -22.76
C GLU A 61 5.19 7.32 -22.93
N ASN A 62 5.76 6.73 -21.88
CA ASN A 62 6.18 5.33 -21.87
C ASN A 62 5.36 4.49 -20.88
N LYS A 63 4.21 3.98 -21.33
CA LYS A 63 3.30 3.16 -20.50
C LYS A 63 3.97 1.95 -19.86
N LYS A 64 4.87 1.28 -20.58
CA LYS A 64 5.55 0.08 -20.07
C LYS A 64 6.47 0.43 -18.89
N ALA A 65 7.28 1.48 -19.05
CA ALA A 65 8.14 1.96 -17.97
C ALA A 65 7.32 2.45 -16.78
N HIS A 66 6.24 3.19 -17.03
CA HIS A 66 5.34 3.71 -16.00
C HIS A 66 4.73 2.63 -15.11
N PHE A 67 4.05 1.64 -15.71
CA PHE A 67 3.43 0.57 -14.92
C PHE A 67 4.48 -0.32 -14.23
N LYS A 68 5.68 -0.47 -14.80
CA LYS A 68 6.78 -1.15 -14.10
C LYS A 68 7.23 -0.35 -12.88
N GLN A 69 7.35 0.97 -12.99
CA GLN A 69 7.74 1.84 -11.88
C GLN A 69 6.71 1.79 -10.74
N ILE A 70 5.41 1.77 -11.05
CA ILE A 70 4.36 1.65 -10.02
C ILE A 70 4.48 0.34 -9.23
N ASN A 71 4.85 -0.77 -9.87
CA ASN A 71 5.09 -2.03 -9.15
C ASN A 71 6.26 -1.91 -8.17
N VAL A 72 7.36 -1.28 -8.60
CA VAL A 72 8.52 -1.03 -7.74
C VAL A 72 8.14 -0.12 -6.57
N GLU A 73 7.37 0.92 -6.82
CA GLU A 73 6.89 1.82 -5.76
C GLU A 73 5.97 1.09 -4.78
N LEU A 74 5.06 0.23 -5.25
CA LEU A 74 4.21 -0.58 -4.40
C LEU A 74 5.05 -1.47 -3.47
N GLU A 75 6.05 -2.16 -4.02
CA GLU A 75 6.95 -3.03 -3.25
C GLU A 75 7.75 -2.24 -2.21
N GLN A 76 8.24 -1.05 -2.56
CA GLN A 76 8.96 -0.17 -1.63
C GLN A 76 8.07 0.31 -0.49
N VAL A 77 6.87 0.80 -0.80
CA VAL A 77 5.88 1.24 0.20
C VAL A 77 5.50 0.08 1.11
N ALA A 78 5.21 -1.10 0.55
CA ALA A 78 4.83 -2.27 1.32
C ALA A 78 5.93 -2.68 2.31
N ASN A 79 7.18 -2.76 1.86
CA ASN A 79 8.32 -3.06 2.72
C ASN A 79 8.53 -2.01 3.81
N GLN A 80 8.36 -0.72 3.49
CA GLN A 80 8.45 0.36 4.47
C GLN A 80 7.38 0.24 5.55
N LEU A 81 6.13 -0.02 5.18
CA LEU A 81 5.03 -0.17 6.14
C LEU A 81 5.22 -1.40 7.01
N ILE A 82 5.61 -2.54 6.42
CA ILE A 82 5.91 -3.78 7.16
C ILE A 82 7.05 -3.55 8.16
N ALA A 83 8.11 -2.83 7.77
CA ALA A 83 9.20 -2.51 8.68
C ALA A 83 8.71 -1.71 9.89
N LYS A 84 7.86 -0.69 9.68
CA LYS A 84 7.27 0.08 10.78
C LYS A 84 6.37 -0.76 11.68
N ILE A 85 5.58 -1.67 11.12
CA ILE A 85 4.75 -2.60 11.90
C ILE A 85 5.61 -3.49 12.81
N ASN A 86 6.76 -3.96 12.32
CA ASN A 86 7.68 -4.78 13.11
C ASN A 86 8.41 -4.00 14.22
N GLU A 87 8.37 -2.66 14.18
CA GLU A 87 8.97 -1.78 15.19
C GLU A 87 7.96 -1.32 16.26
N LEU A 88 6.68 -1.69 16.12
CA LEU A 88 5.64 -1.49 17.15
C LEU A 88 5.79 -2.46 18.33
#